data_AF-A0AAV4XNP2-F1
#
_entry.id   AF-A0AAV4XNP2-F1
#
_cell.length_a   1.000
_cell.length_b   1.000
_cell.length_c   1.000
_cell.angle_alpha   90.00
_cell.angle_beta   90.00
_cell.angle_gamma   90.00
#
_symmetry.space_group_name_H-M   'P 1'
#
loop_
_entity.id
_entity.type
_entity.pdbx_description
1 polymer ?
#
loop_
_entity_poly.entity_id
_entity_poly.type
_entity_poly.pdbx_seq_one_letter_code
_entity_poly.pdbx_strand_id
1 'polypeptide(L)'
;MVNKSGGKVRLTFKLELDQVWIGTKERTDKIPMNSIKTIVSEPIEGHEEYHIMGIQLGTTEASRYWLYWVPAQYVDSIKDAILGKWQYF
;
A
#
# COMPACT_ATOMS: atom_id res chain seq x y z
N MET A 1 1.27 11.00 0.32
CA MET A 1 0.32 10.04 0.89
C MET A 1 0.17 10.27 2.38
N VAL A 2 -1.03 10.06 2.91
CA VAL A 2 -1.32 10.15 4.35
C VAL A 2 -2.06 8.89 4.82
N ASN A 3 -2.04 8.62 6.11
CA ASN A 3 -2.86 7.56 6.72
C ASN A 3 -4.27 8.07 7.07
N LYS A 4 -5.10 7.18 7.59
CA LYS A 4 -6.46 7.50 8.09
C LYS A 4 -6.51 8.65 9.10
N SER A 5 -5.46 8.85 9.88
CA SER A 5 -5.36 9.93 10.87
C SER A 5 -4.79 11.23 10.29
N GLY A 6 -4.56 11.31 8.97
CA GLY A 6 -3.96 12.47 8.30
C GLY A 6 -2.44 12.60 8.46
N GLY A 7 -1.79 11.64 9.12
CA GLY A 7 -0.34 11.61 9.28
C GLY A 7 0.36 11.33 7.96
N LYS A 8 1.46 12.04 7.66
CA LYS A 8 2.27 11.80 6.46
C LYS A 8 2.86 10.39 6.50
N VAL A 9 2.72 9.66 5.40
CA VAL A 9 3.26 8.31 5.24
C VAL A 9 4.15 8.24 4.01
N ARG A 10 5.27 7.53 4.16
CA ARG A 10 6.16 7.14 3.07
C ARG A 10 6.22 5.62 2.99
N LEU A 11 6.01 5.08 1.79
CA LEU A 11 6.31 3.68 1.48
C LEU A 11 7.74 3.58 0.95
N THR A 12 8.50 2.61 1.47
CA THR A 12 9.81 2.24 0.93
C THR A 12 9.77 0.76 0.60
N PHE A 13 10.11 0.41 -0.64
CA PHE A 13 10.17 -0.97 -1.12
C PHE A 13 11.61 -1.46 -1.01
N LYS A 14 11.81 -2.54 -0.23
CA LYS A 14 13.09 -3.23 -0.05
C LYS A 14 12.98 -4.59 -0.71
N LEU A 15 13.05 -4.58 -2.05
CA LEU A 15 12.84 -5.76 -2.90
C LEU A 15 13.84 -6.88 -2.58
N GLU A 16 15.07 -6.51 -2.22
CA GLU A 16 16.13 -7.43 -1.81
C GLU A 16 15.85 -8.15 -0.49
N LEU A 17 14.97 -7.58 0.35
CA LEU A 17 14.53 -8.15 1.62
C LEU A 17 13.09 -8.69 1.58
N ASP A 18 12.42 -8.59 0.43
CA ASP A 18 10.99 -8.88 0.27
C ASP A 18 10.12 -8.14 1.31
N GLN A 19 10.40 -6.85 1.52
CA GLN A 19 9.75 -6.04 2.55
C GLN A 19 9.23 -4.70 2.01
N VAL A 20 8.06 -4.29 2.51
CA VAL A 20 7.56 -2.91 2.43
C VAL A 20 7.69 -2.26 3.79
N TRP A 21 8.30 -1.07 3.82
CA TRP A 21 8.38 -0.28 5.03
C TRP A 21 7.38 0.87 4.97
N ILE A 22 6.58 1.01 6.03
CA ILE A 22 5.62 2.08 6.21
C ILE A 22 6.20 3.06 7.22
N GLY A 23 6.76 4.16 6.74
CA GLY A 23 7.34 5.21 7.57
C GLY A 23 6.34 6.30 7.90
N THR A 24 6.09 6.53 9.19
CA THR A 24 5.46 7.76 9.71
C THR A 24 6.54 8.67 10.32
N LYS A 25 6.15 9.80 10.89
CA LYS A 25 7.08 10.70 11.58
C LYS A 25 7.65 10.05 12.86
N GLU A 26 6.86 9.20 13.51
CA GLU A 26 7.14 8.62 14.82
C GLU A 26 7.88 7.30 14.72
N ARG A 27 7.56 6.47 13.71
CA ARG A 27 8.12 5.13 13.58
C ARG A 27 8.15 4.65 12.14
N THR A 28 8.84 3.53 11.92
CA THR A 28 8.84 2.82 10.64
C THR A 28 8.49 1.35 10.88
N ASP A 29 7.35 0.93 10.34
CA ASP A 29 6.88 -0.45 10.43
C ASP A 29 7.43 -1.24 9.23
N LYS A 30 8.15 -2.35 9.48
CA LYS A 30 8.74 -3.20 8.44
C LYS A 30 7.85 -4.42 8.22
N ILE A 31 7.21 -4.48 7.05
CA ILE A 31 6.23 -5.51 6.72
C ILE A 31 6.82 -6.46 5.68
N PRO A 32 6.89 -7.77 5.96
CA PRO A 32 7.19 -8.77 4.93
C PRO A 32 6.11 -8.75 3.83
N MET A 33 6.49 -8.69 2.55
CA MET A 33 5.53 -8.64 1.45
C MET A 33 4.66 -9.89 1.41
N ASN A 34 5.23 -11.06 1.72
CA ASN A 34 4.51 -12.33 1.82
C ASN A 34 3.37 -12.38 2.87
N SER A 35 3.35 -11.46 3.84
CA SER A 35 2.28 -11.39 4.84
C SER A 35 1.07 -10.60 4.34
N ILE A 36 1.26 -9.78 3.30
CA ILE A 36 0.21 -8.96 2.70
C ILE A 36 -0.65 -9.86 1.82
N LYS A 37 -1.92 -10.02 2.18
CA LYS A 37 -2.84 -10.92 1.48
C LYS A 37 -3.51 -10.29 0.28
N THR A 38 -3.95 -9.05 0.45
CA THR A 38 -4.70 -8.33 -0.59
C THR A 38 -4.38 -6.84 -0.52
N ILE A 39 -4.52 -6.19 -1.67
CA ILE A 39 -4.46 -4.73 -1.79
C ILE A 39 -5.70 -4.29 -2.54
N VAL A 40 -6.49 -3.41 -1.92
CA VAL A 40 -7.66 -2.78 -2.54
C VAL A 40 -7.33 -1.34 -2.90
N SER A 41 -7.92 -0.83 -3.97
CA SER A 41 -7.72 0.56 -4.39
C SER A 41 -8.96 1.09 -5.10
N GLU A 42 -9.36 2.31 -4.76
CA GLU A 42 -10.50 3.00 -5.39
C GLU A 42 -10.11 4.44 -5.74
N PRO A 43 -10.54 4.97 -6.89
CA PRO A 43 -10.30 6.37 -7.24
C PRO A 43 -11.04 7.31 -6.28
N ILE A 44 -10.48 8.50 -6.04
CA ILE A 44 -11.12 9.53 -5.22
C ILE A 44 -12.07 10.34 -6.09
N GLU A 45 -13.34 10.47 -5.67
CA GLU A 45 -14.33 11.28 -6.37
C GLU A 45 -13.87 12.75 -6.47
N GLY A 46 -13.90 13.30 -7.69
CA GLY A 46 -13.39 14.65 -7.98
C GLY A 46 -11.86 14.77 -8.07
N HIS A 47 -11.12 13.68 -7.81
CA HIS A 47 -9.67 13.60 -7.84
C HIS A 47 -9.21 12.25 -8.41
N GLU A 48 -9.60 11.94 -9.65
CA GLU A 48 -9.33 10.66 -10.31
C GLU A 48 -7.83 10.36 -10.48
N GLU A 49 -6.98 11.39 -10.45
CA GLU A 49 -5.53 11.25 -10.45
C GLU A 49 -4.98 10.62 -9.15
N TYR A 50 -5.82 10.47 -8.14
CA TYR A 50 -5.51 9.87 -6.85
C TYR A 50 -6.47 8.73 -6.48
N HIS A 51 -5.93 7.76 -5.74
CA HIS A 51 -6.64 6.64 -5.19
C HIS A 51 -6.52 6.61 -3.67
N ILE A 52 -7.54 6.02 -3.04
CA ILE A 52 -7.49 5.45 -1.70
C ILE A 52 -7.02 4.01 -1.86
N MET A 53 -6.02 3.60 -1.10
CA MET A 53 -5.45 2.26 -1.17
C MET A 53 -5.42 1.60 0.21
N GLY A 54 -5.94 0.39 0.32
CA GLY A 54 -5.94 -0.41 1.54
C GLY A 54 -5.02 -1.61 1.41
N ILE A 55 -3.97 -1.67 2.24
CA ILE A 55 -3.05 -2.81 2.31
C ILE A 55 -3.48 -3.70 3.46
N GLN A 56 -3.90 -4.93 3.20
CA GLN A 56 -4.33 -5.86 4.26
C GLN A 56 -3.11 -6.48 4.95
N LEU A 57 -2.81 -6.01 6.16
CA LEU A 57 -1.63 -6.43 6.95
C LEU A 57 -1.87 -7.68 7.82
N GLY A 58 -3.14 -8.08 8.00
CA GLY A 58 -3.53 -9.23 8.81
C GLY A 58 -4.55 -10.13 8.12
N THR A 59 -5.17 -11.02 8.88
CA THR A 59 -6.07 -12.06 8.34
C THR A 59 -7.45 -11.53 7.95
N THR A 60 -7.87 -10.38 8.47
CA THR A 60 -9.21 -9.82 8.27
C THR A 60 -9.18 -8.49 7.51
N GLU A 61 -10.28 -8.13 6.86
CA GLU A 61 -10.39 -6.83 6.16
C GLU A 61 -10.25 -5.62 7.09
N ALA A 62 -10.60 -5.77 8.37
CA ALA A 62 -10.43 -4.73 9.39
C ALA A 62 -8.95 -4.37 9.65
N SER A 63 -8.02 -5.24 9.25
CA SER A 63 -6.58 -5.02 9.36
C SER A 63 -5.97 -4.23 8.19
N ARG A 64 -6.81 -3.66 7.31
CA ARG A 64 -6.35 -2.81 6.21
C ARG A 64 -5.71 -1.54 6.75
N TYR A 65 -4.45 -1.34 6.38
CA TYR A 65 -3.78 -0.06 6.52
C TYR A 65 -4.16 0.83 5.34
N TRP A 66 -4.88 1.91 5.62
CA TRP A 66 -5.39 2.82 4.61
C TRP A 66 -4.40 3.95 4.30
N LEU A 67 -4.13 4.12 3.02
CA LEU A 67 -3.33 5.17 2.42
C LEU A 67 -4.24 6.03 1.54
N TYR A 68 -4.17 7.34 1.74
CA TYR A 68 -4.92 8.33 0.99
C TYR A 68 -3.98 9.15 0.12
N TRP A 69 -4.52 9.67 -0.98
CA TRP A 69 -3.79 10.46 -1.97
C TRP A 69 -2.60 9.68 -2.58
N VAL A 70 -2.86 8.43 -2.97
CA VAL A 70 -1.91 7.61 -3.71
C VAL A 70 -2.06 7.97 -5.19
N PRO A 71 -1.01 8.44 -5.90
CA PRO A 71 -1.13 8.74 -7.32
C PRO A 71 -1.56 7.51 -8.13
N ALA A 72 -2.58 7.65 -8.97
CA ALA A 72 -3.16 6.55 -9.75
C ALA A 72 -2.10 5.79 -10.55
N GLN A 73 -1.15 6.53 -11.15
CA GLN A 73 -0.02 5.99 -11.92
C GLN A 73 0.85 4.97 -11.17
N TYR A 74 0.85 4.98 -9.83
CA TYR A 74 1.66 4.07 -9.03
C TYR A 74 0.87 2.88 -8.47
N VAL A 75 -0.46 2.89 -8.53
CA VAL A 75 -1.30 1.87 -7.89
C VAL A 75 -0.95 0.47 -8.40
N ASP A 76 -0.90 0.28 -9.72
CA ASP A 76 -0.60 -1.03 -10.31
C ASP A 76 0.85 -1.45 -10.05
N SER A 77 1.79 -0.50 -10.16
CA SER A 77 3.20 -0.76 -9.83
C SER A 77 3.40 -1.20 -8.38
N ILE A 78 2.64 -0.62 -7.44
CA ILE A 78 2.67 -0.99 -6.02
C ILE A 78 2.08 -2.39 -5.81
N LYS A 79 0.95 -2.70 -6.46
CA LYS A 79 0.35 -4.04 -6.39
C LYS A 79 1.29 -5.09 -6.93
N ASP A 80 1.86 -4.87 -8.12
CA ASP A 80 2.82 -5.76 -8.76
C ASP A 80 4.07 -5.99 -7.90
N ALA A 81 4.57 -4.93 -7.25
CA ALA A 81 5.74 -5.01 -6.40
C ALA A 81 5.51 -5.84 -5.12
N ILE A 82 4.28 -5.89 -4.60
CA ILE A 82 3.96 -6.57 -3.34
C ILE A 82 3.40 -7.96 -3.56
N LEU A 83 2.45 -8.10 -4.49
CA LEU A 83 1.73 -9.35 -4.74
C LEU A 83 2.37 -10.18 -5.85
N GLY A 84 3.37 -9.61 -6.54
CA GLY A 84 3.94 -10.16 -7.76
C GLY A 84 3.10 -9.82 -9.00
N LYS A 85 3.73 -9.90 -10.17
CA LYS A 85 3.02 -9.77 -11.44
C LYS A 85 2.19 -11.02 -11.71
N TRP A 86 0.94 -10.82 -12.10
CA TRP A 86 0.13 -11.90 -12.64
C TRP A 86 0.77 -12.41 -13.94
N GLN A 87 1.25 -13.65 -13.97
CA GLN A 87 1.71 -14.31 -15.18
C GLN A 87 0.62 -15.26 -15.70
N TYR A 88 0.30 -15.16 -16.99
CA TYR A 88 -0.47 -16.19 -17.70
C TYR A 88 0.43 -17.42 -17.86
N PHE A 89 0.02 -18.56 -17.30
CA PHE A 89 0.57 -19.88 -17.64
C PHE A 89 -0.18 -20.45 -18.84
#